data_AF-A0A1G1YUN5-F1
#
_entry.id   AF-A0A1G1YUN5-F1
#
_cell.length_a   1.000
_cell.length_b   1.000
_cell.length_c   1.000
_cell.angle_alpha   90.00
_cell.angle_beta   90.00
_cell.angle_gamma   90.00
#
_symmetry.space_group_name_H-M   'P 1'
#
loop_
_entity.id
_entity.type
_entity.pdbx_description
1 polymer ?
#
loop_
_entity_poly.entity_id
_entity_poly.type
_entity_poly.pdbx_seq_one_letter_code
_entity_poly.pdbx_strand_id
1 'polypeptide(L)'
;MKKILTLAFVTSLILTGCAKSTPTDTNQPAANANTGLANPASVFCQDHGGRLKIKTEESGLPRRSADLSAETQIVKAEGAEAGQFGLCIFNDDTRCEEWAYFRGDCQPGKNIIVFNPRKDEEITLPFTIKGQARVFENTLNYRLKDSAGKILAAGIINAQSPDMGQFGDFSLGISDLYQKPTDNNVILEVFDYSAKDGSVIDLNTIPLKLTLPETTTLKIFFNNDKLDPEISCIKVFPVTRIIAKTPTVGQAALELLLTGTSPEEYESGYRTSLNSGVKLNSLKIENGIATADFNETLQFQVGGSCRVGAISAQIRETLKQFPTVKDVVISIDGRSEDVLQP
;
A
#
# COMPACT_ATOMS: atom_id res chain seq x y z
N MET A 1 -87.28 12.34 27.94
CA MET A 1 -87.34 13.50 28.88
C MET A 1 -85.90 13.93 29.14
N LYS A 2 -85.42 15.17 29.13
CA LYS A 2 -85.91 16.55 28.81
C LYS A 2 -84.60 17.38 28.60
N LYS A 3 -84.43 18.39 27.73
CA LYS A 3 -85.22 19.01 26.62
C LYS A 3 -84.23 19.94 25.83
N ILE A 4 -84.69 20.57 24.74
CA ILE A 4 -84.24 21.86 24.11
C ILE A 4 -83.15 21.75 23.02
N LEU A 5 -83.47 21.91 21.72
CA LEU A 5 -83.77 23.12 20.90
C LEU A 5 -82.46 23.76 20.34
N THR A 6 -82.35 24.29 19.12
CA THR A 6 -83.36 24.77 18.15
C THR A 6 -82.81 24.79 16.70
N LEU A 7 -83.72 24.55 15.73
CA LEU A 7 -83.86 25.21 14.41
C LEU A 7 -82.82 25.02 13.27
N ALA A 8 -83.37 24.69 12.10
CA ALA A 8 -82.76 24.95 10.79
C ALA A 8 -83.32 26.26 10.21
N PHE A 9 -82.56 26.96 9.36
CA PHE A 9 -83.16 27.69 8.24
C PHE A 9 -82.22 27.80 7.04
N VAL A 10 -82.84 27.84 5.86
CA VAL A 10 -82.21 27.91 4.53
C VAL A 10 -81.80 29.34 4.19
N THR A 11 -80.64 29.53 3.56
CA THR A 11 -80.49 30.53 2.49
C THR A 11 -79.29 30.22 1.59
N SER A 12 -79.58 29.96 0.31
CA SER A 12 -78.56 29.97 -0.75
C SER A 12 -78.34 31.42 -1.19
N LEU A 13 -77.08 31.88 -1.20
CA LEU A 13 -76.71 33.16 -1.81
C LEU A 13 -75.59 32.94 -2.82
N ILE A 14 -75.93 33.06 -4.10
CA ILE A 14 -74.99 32.97 -5.20
C ILE A 14 -74.32 34.35 -5.35
N LEU A 15 -73.00 34.40 -5.15
CA LEU A 15 -72.18 35.56 -5.51
C LEU A 15 -70.96 35.07 -6.30
N THR A 16 -71.04 35.26 -7.62
CA THR A 16 -69.92 35.09 -8.55
C THR A 16 -68.86 36.15 -8.31
N GLY A 17 -67.64 35.74 -7.92
CA GLY A 17 -66.46 36.59 -7.82
C GLY A 17 -65.31 36.00 -8.63
N CYS A 18 -64.78 36.77 -9.59
CA CYS A 18 -63.76 36.29 -10.53
C CYS A 18 -62.41 35.97 -9.85
N ALA A 19 -61.69 35.01 -10.42
CA ALA A 19 -60.37 34.59 -9.96
C ALA A 19 -59.34 35.73 -10.00
N LYS A 20 -58.55 35.85 -8.93
CA LYS A 20 -57.16 36.33 -9.02
C LYS A 20 -56.25 35.14 -8.77
N SER A 21 -55.47 34.79 -9.77
CA SER A 21 -54.40 33.80 -9.67
C SER A 21 -53.26 34.37 -8.82
N THR A 22 -53.15 33.92 -7.57
CA THR A 22 -51.90 34.05 -6.81
C THR A 22 -50.86 33.12 -7.44
N PRO A 23 -49.62 33.55 -7.70
CA PRO A 23 -48.58 32.63 -8.17
C PRO A 23 -48.32 31.57 -7.10
N THR A 24 -48.40 30.30 -7.49
CA THR A 24 -47.91 29.20 -6.65
C THR A 24 -46.40 29.31 -6.59
N ASP A 25 -45.83 29.62 -5.42
CA ASP A 25 -44.38 29.64 -5.21
C ASP A 25 -43.86 28.20 -5.15
N THR A 26 -43.63 27.61 -6.33
CA THR A 26 -43.15 26.24 -6.50
C THR A 26 -41.64 26.17 -6.22
N ASN A 27 -41.25 26.31 -4.95
CA ASN A 27 -39.89 26.07 -4.48
C ASN A 27 -39.85 25.29 -3.16
N GLN A 28 -40.61 24.20 -3.11
CA GLN A 28 -40.27 23.07 -2.27
C GLN A 28 -39.77 21.95 -3.20
N PRO A 29 -38.49 21.54 -3.13
CA PRO A 29 -38.03 20.36 -3.83
C PRO A 29 -38.88 19.18 -3.33
N ALA A 30 -39.66 18.58 -4.22
CA ALA A 30 -40.27 17.30 -3.94
C ALA A 30 -39.15 16.33 -3.56
N ALA A 31 -39.23 15.72 -2.38
CA ALA A 31 -38.28 14.70 -1.99
C ALA A 31 -38.38 13.55 -3.00
N ASN A 32 -37.40 13.45 -3.90
CA ASN A 32 -37.30 12.38 -4.87
C ASN A 32 -37.11 11.07 -4.09
N ALA A 33 -38.21 10.36 -3.86
CA ALA A 33 -38.24 9.02 -3.28
C ALA A 33 -37.77 7.96 -4.30
N ASN A 34 -36.63 8.23 -4.96
CA ASN A 34 -35.77 7.20 -5.50
C ASN A 34 -34.76 6.82 -4.41
N THR A 35 -35.24 6.09 -3.39
CA THR A 35 -34.33 5.27 -2.57
C THR A 35 -33.76 4.21 -3.51
N GLY A 36 -32.56 4.48 -4.05
CA GLY A 36 -31.83 3.52 -4.88
C GLY A 36 -31.67 2.20 -4.12
N LEU A 37 -31.63 1.09 -4.86
CA LEU A 37 -31.51 -0.24 -4.26
C LEU A 37 -30.36 -0.25 -3.25
N ALA A 38 -30.66 -0.65 -2.01
CA ALA A 38 -29.65 -0.78 -0.98
C ALA A 38 -28.58 -1.76 -1.45
N ASN A 39 -27.31 -1.40 -1.24
CA ASN A 39 -26.17 -2.22 -1.65
C ASN A 39 -26.26 -3.60 -0.95
N PRO A 40 -26.34 -4.72 -1.70
CA PRO A 40 -26.53 -6.05 -1.12
C PRO A 40 -25.47 -6.43 -0.08
N ALA A 41 -24.21 -6.03 -0.29
CA ALA A 41 -23.12 -6.30 0.65
C ALA A 41 -23.24 -5.46 1.93
N SER A 42 -23.68 -4.20 1.80
CA SER A 42 -23.98 -3.33 2.95
C SER A 42 -25.13 -3.87 3.79
N VAL A 43 -26.22 -4.32 3.15
CA VAL A 43 -27.37 -4.94 3.83
C VAL A 43 -26.95 -6.24 4.50
N PHE A 44 -26.24 -7.12 3.79
CA PHE A 44 -25.74 -8.37 4.34
C PHE A 44 -24.85 -8.16 5.57
N CYS A 45 -23.97 -7.16 5.56
CA CYS A 45 -23.19 -6.77 6.74
C CYS A 45 -24.09 -6.44 7.94
N GLN A 46 -25.12 -5.62 7.74
CA GLN A 46 -26.04 -5.17 8.79
C GLN A 46 -26.92 -6.33 9.31
N ASP A 47 -27.46 -7.16 8.43
CA ASP A 47 -28.28 -8.32 8.76
C ASP A 47 -27.51 -9.37 9.59
N HIS A 48 -26.19 -9.46 9.40
CA HIS A 48 -25.30 -10.34 10.18
C HIS A 48 -24.69 -9.63 11.42
N GLY A 49 -25.30 -8.52 11.86
CA GLY A 49 -24.92 -7.82 13.10
C GLY A 49 -23.66 -6.95 13.02
N GLY A 50 -23.13 -6.75 11.82
CA GLY A 50 -22.00 -5.86 11.56
C GLY A 50 -22.42 -4.40 11.43
N ARG A 51 -21.50 -3.48 11.76
CA ARG A 51 -21.67 -2.03 11.56
C ARG A 51 -20.92 -1.63 10.30
N LEU A 52 -21.63 -1.01 9.34
CA LEU A 52 -21.02 -0.52 8.11
C LEU A 52 -20.30 0.82 8.34
N LYS A 53 -19.06 0.94 7.87
CA LYS A 53 -18.33 2.20 7.73
C LYS A 53 -17.84 2.33 6.29
N ILE A 54 -18.21 3.40 5.60
CA ILE A 54 -17.62 3.69 4.28
C ILE A 54 -16.19 4.21 4.48
N LYS A 55 -15.23 3.65 3.75
CA LYS A 55 -13.86 4.15 3.62
C LYS A 55 -13.64 4.66 2.19
N THR A 56 -12.74 5.62 2.07
CA THR A 56 -12.28 6.15 0.79
C THR A 56 -10.88 5.61 0.51
N GLU A 57 -10.65 5.03 -0.67
CA GLU A 57 -9.33 4.62 -1.14
C GLU A 57 -8.52 5.87 -1.51
N GLU A 58 -7.57 6.27 -0.64
CA GLU A 58 -6.59 7.30 -1.02
C GLU A 58 -5.88 6.86 -2.32
N SER A 59 -5.94 7.75 -3.33
CA SER A 59 -5.68 7.43 -4.72
C SER A 59 -4.26 6.92 -4.94
N GLY A 60 -4.14 5.74 -5.57
CA GLY A 60 -2.85 5.09 -5.78
C GLY A 60 -2.84 3.89 -6.74
N LEU A 61 -3.97 3.53 -7.35
CA LEU A 61 -4.03 2.58 -8.46
C LEU A 61 -5.02 3.09 -9.53
N PRO A 62 -4.69 2.96 -10.83
CA PRO A 62 -5.57 3.39 -11.90
C PRO A 62 -6.78 2.45 -12.02
N ARG A 63 -7.99 3.01 -12.14
CA ARG A 63 -9.16 2.22 -12.58
C ARG A 63 -8.92 1.77 -14.03
N ARG A 64 -9.48 0.61 -14.40
CA ARG A 64 -9.42 0.04 -15.75
C ARG A 64 -9.68 1.07 -16.86
N SER A 65 -8.64 1.42 -17.61
CA SER A 65 -8.75 1.87 -18.99
C SER A 65 -7.53 1.38 -19.75
N ALA A 66 -7.74 0.63 -20.82
CA ALA A 66 -6.68 0.24 -21.72
C ALA A 66 -6.26 1.44 -22.57
N ASP A 67 -5.21 2.15 -22.15
CA ASP A 67 -4.36 2.90 -23.08
C ASP A 67 -2.92 2.98 -22.57
N LEU A 68 -1.98 2.88 -23.51
CA LEU A 68 -0.56 2.57 -23.25
C LEU A 68 0.33 3.59 -23.98
N SER A 69 0.37 4.84 -23.51
CA SER A 69 1.49 5.77 -23.75
C SER A 69 1.34 7.11 -23.03
N ALA A 70 2.10 7.35 -21.95
CA ALA A 70 2.65 8.68 -21.62
C ALA A 70 3.66 8.61 -20.46
N GLU A 71 4.53 9.60 -20.45
CA GLU A 71 5.72 9.81 -19.65
C GLU A 71 5.58 9.77 -18.12
N THR A 72 6.70 9.37 -17.50
CA THR A 72 7.04 9.44 -16.08
C THR A 72 6.70 10.77 -15.39
N GLN A 73 5.56 10.81 -14.71
CA GLN A 73 5.39 11.58 -13.49
C GLN A 73 4.47 10.81 -12.53
N ILE A 74 4.81 10.78 -11.23
CA ILE A 74 3.79 10.57 -10.19
C ILE A 74 3.01 11.88 -10.07
N VAL A 75 2.22 12.19 -11.09
CA VAL A 75 1.15 13.18 -10.95
C VAL A 75 0.13 12.52 -10.02
N LYS A 76 -0.26 13.20 -8.93
CA LYS A 76 -1.55 12.90 -8.34
C LYS A 76 -2.56 13.03 -9.48
N ALA A 77 -3.37 12.01 -9.72
CA ALA A 77 -4.43 12.10 -10.73
C ALA A 77 -5.47 13.11 -10.24
N GLU A 78 -5.27 14.39 -10.56
CA GLU A 78 -6.20 15.48 -10.26
C GLU A 78 -7.49 15.22 -11.03
N GLY A 79 -8.54 14.80 -10.31
CA GLY A 79 -9.81 14.36 -10.88
C GLY A 79 -10.10 12.86 -10.78
N ALA A 80 -9.18 12.03 -10.28
CA ALA A 80 -9.52 10.65 -9.91
C ALA A 80 -10.34 10.64 -8.61
N GLU A 81 -11.66 10.45 -8.73
CA GLU A 81 -12.51 10.19 -7.56
C GLU A 81 -12.03 8.93 -6.81
N ALA A 82 -11.47 9.20 -5.65
CA ALA A 82 -11.01 8.23 -4.67
C ALA A 82 -12.13 7.21 -4.39
N GLY A 83 -11.91 5.95 -4.75
CA GLY A 83 -12.95 4.92 -4.74
C GLY A 83 -13.49 4.69 -3.34
N GLN A 84 -14.81 4.67 -3.16
CA GLN A 84 -15.40 4.32 -1.87
C GLN A 84 -15.67 2.81 -1.78
N PHE A 85 -15.41 2.22 -0.61
CA PHE A 85 -15.75 0.84 -0.29
C PHE A 85 -16.39 0.74 1.10
N GLY A 86 -17.30 -0.21 1.27
CA GLY A 86 -17.86 -0.52 2.58
C GLY A 86 -16.92 -1.40 3.40
N LEU A 87 -16.73 -1.04 4.67
CA LEU A 87 -16.05 -1.84 5.67
C LEU A 87 -17.06 -2.30 6.71
N CYS A 88 -17.34 -3.60 6.75
CA CYS A 88 -18.12 -4.23 7.80
C CYS A 88 -17.26 -4.38 9.07
N ILE A 89 -17.79 -3.98 10.23
CA ILE A 89 -17.10 -4.05 11.53
C ILE A 89 -17.94 -4.90 12.49
N PHE A 90 -17.35 -5.96 13.03
CA PHE A 90 -18.03 -6.93 13.91
C PHE A 90 -17.86 -6.58 15.39
N ASN A 91 -18.53 -7.33 16.28
CA ASN A 91 -18.54 -7.05 17.72
C ASN A 91 -17.23 -7.38 18.45
N ASP A 92 -16.31 -8.11 17.82
CA ASP A 92 -14.94 -8.41 18.28
C ASP A 92 -13.89 -7.41 17.70
N ASP A 93 -14.39 -6.30 17.14
CA ASP A 93 -13.67 -5.26 16.39
C ASP A 93 -12.96 -5.74 15.11
N THR A 94 -13.14 -7.00 14.70
CA THR A 94 -12.65 -7.49 13.41
C THR A 94 -13.45 -6.89 12.27
N ARG A 95 -12.87 -6.89 11.06
CA ARG A 95 -13.35 -6.06 9.95
C ARG A 95 -13.21 -6.81 8.64
N CYS A 96 -14.13 -6.56 7.71
CA CYS A 96 -14.05 -7.07 6.35
C CYS A 96 -14.48 -6.00 5.36
N GLU A 97 -13.85 -5.95 4.18
CA GLU A 97 -14.48 -5.29 3.03
C GLU A 97 -15.83 -5.97 2.77
N GLU A 98 -16.89 -5.19 2.55
CA GLU A 98 -18.26 -5.68 2.57
C GLU A 98 -18.52 -6.76 1.50
N TRP A 99 -17.95 -6.62 0.30
CA TRP A 99 -18.11 -7.59 -0.77
C TRP A 99 -17.27 -8.85 -0.56
N ALA A 100 -16.09 -8.73 0.05
CA ALA A 100 -15.30 -9.87 0.51
C ALA A 100 -16.04 -10.65 1.60
N TYR A 101 -16.75 -9.99 2.52
CA TYR A 101 -17.61 -10.67 3.49
C TYR A 101 -18.82 -11.33 2.81
N PHE A 102 -19.51 -10.62 1.91
CA PHE A 102 -20.66 -11.13 1.15
C PHE A 102 -20.35 -12.39 0.34
N ARG A 103 -19.15 -12.49 -0.24
CA ARG A 103 -18.67 -13.69 -0.97
C ARG A 103 -18.05 -14.76 -0.06
N GLY A 104 -17.87 -14.47 1.23
CA GLY A 104 -17.19 -15.34 2.19
C GLY A 104 -15.66 -15.36 2.09
N ASP A 105 -15.06 -14.53 1.22
CA ASP A 105 -13.60 -14.36 1.08
C ASP A 105 -12.95 -13.76 2.34
N CYS A 106 -13.73 -13.02 3.14
CA CYS A 106 -13.33 -12.50 4.45
C CYS A 106 -14.33 -12.96 5.52
N GLN A 107 -13.84 -13.17 6.75
CA GLN A 107 -14.64 -13.63 7.90
C GLN A 107 -14.26 -12.86 9.17
N PRO A 108 -15.17 -12.73 10.16
CA PRO A 108 -14.84 -12.26 11.50
C PRO A 108 -13.74 -13.09 12.18
N GLY A 109 -13.15 -12.57 13.25
CA GLY A 109 -12.11 -13.27 14.03
C GLY A 109 -10.71 -13.27 13.40
N LYS A 110 -10.48 -12.52 12.31
CA LYS A 110 -9.17 -12.40 11.64
C LYS A 110 -8.39 -11.17 12.11
N ASN A 111 -7.10 -11.32 12.41
CA ASN A 111 -6.25 -10.17 12.78
C ASN A 111 -5.56 -9.49 11.59
N ILE A 112 -5.51 -10.12 10.40
CA ILE A 112 -4.93 -9.56 9.17
C ILE A 112 -5.97 -9.54 8.05
N ILE A 113 -6.24 -8.34 7.53
CA ILE A 113 -7.26 -8.09 6.51
C ILE A 113 -6.60 -7.29 5.39
N VAL A 114 -6.65 -7.79 4.16
CA VAL A 114 -6.15 -7.09 2.98
C VAL A 114 -7.33 -6.56 2.19
N PHE A 115 -7.30 -5.27 1.85
CA PHE A 115 -8.31 -4.60 1.02
C PHE A 115 -7.88 -4.52 -0.45
N ASN A 116 -6.56 -4.46 -0.69
CA ASN A 116 -5.96 -4.39 -2.01
C ASN A 116 -4.61 -5.14 -2.03
N PRO A 117 -4.28 -5.90 -3.08
CA PRO A 117 -5.17 -6.28 -4.18
C PRO A 117 -6.26 -7.25 -3.71
N ARG A 118 -7.34 -7.35 -4.48
CA ARG A 118 -8.48 -8.22 -4.21
C ARG A 118 -8.24 -9.60 -4.85
N LYS A 119 -8.96 -10.60 -4.34
CA LYS A 119 -8.93 -11.97 -4.87
C LYS A 119 -9.23 -12.01 -6.38
N ASP A 120 -8.43 -12.78 -7.11
CA ASP A 120 -8.45 -12.99 -8.56
C ASP A 120 -8.20 -11.72 -9.40
N GLU A 121 -7.69 -10.64 -8.80
CA GLU A 121 -7.39 -9.37 -9.47
C GLU A 121 -6.14 -9.47 -10.38
N GLU A 122 -6.20 -8.78 -11.52
CA GLU A 122 -5.06 -8.58 -12.42
C GLU A 122 -4.23 -7.39 -11.94
N ILE A 123 -3.05 -7.66 -11.39
CA ILE A 123 -2.08 -6.68 -10.92
C ILE A 123 -0.95 -6.50 -11.95
N THR A 124 -0.36 -5.32 -11.98
CA THR A 124 0.84 -5.01 -12.78
C THR A 124 1.93 -4.48 -11.86
N LEU A 125 3.21 -4.78 -12.13
CA LEU A 125 4.33 -4.23 -11.37
C LEU A 125 4.59 -2.76 -11.79
N PRO A 126 4.71 -1.78 -10.87
CA PRO A 126 4.55 -1.86 -9.43
C PRO A 126 3.08 -1.90 -8.96
N PHE A 127 2.81 -2.60 -7.86
CA PHE A 127 1.49 -2.67 -7.23
C PHE A 127 1.56 -2.31 -5.74
N THR A 128 0.42 -2.12 -5.07
CA THR A 128 0.37 -1.80 -3.63
C THR A 128 -0.46 -2.81 -2.86
N ILE A 129 0.06 -3.27 -1.72
CA ILE A 129 -0.69 -4.03 -0.73
C ILE A 129 -1.25 -3.04 0.31
N LYS A 130 -2.58 -2.99 0.50
CA LYS A 130 -3.26 -2.14 1.49
C LYS A 130 -4.20 -2.98 2.35
N GLY A 131 -4.31 -2.66 3.63
CA GLY A 131 -5.16 -3.43 4.55
C GLY A 131 -5.19 -2.89 5.97
N GLN A 132 -5.72 -3.70 6.89
CA GLN A 132 -5.67 -3.47 8.33
C GLN A 132 -5.15 -4.70 9.08
N ALA A 133 -4.33 -4.46 10.09
CA ALA A 133 -3.78 -5.53 10.94
C ALA A 133 -3.79 -5.16 12.43
N ARG A 134 -3.99 -6.17 13.27
CA ARG A 134 -3.82 -6.14 14.73
C ARG A 134 -2.88 -7.28 15.12
N VAL A 135 -1.58 -7.03 15.01
CA VAL A 135 -0.50 -8.02 15.15
C VAL A 135 0.48 -7.60 16.23
N PHE A 136 1.37 -8.50 16.67
CA PHE A 136 2.38 -8.16 17.66
C PHE A 136 3.35 -7.09 17.09
N GLU A 137 3.78 -6.14 17.93
CA GLU A 137 4.65 -5.00 17.55
C GLU A 137 4.17 -4.22 16.31
N ASN A 138 2.88 -4.30 15.96
CA ASN A 138 2.28 -3.75 14.73
C ASN A 138 3.00 -4.19 13.43
N THR A 139 3.77 -5.26 13.48
CA THR A 139 4.65 -5.71 12.40
C THR A 139 4.09 -7.01 11.80
N LEU A 140 3.93 -7.06 10.48
CA LEU A 140 3.46 -8.24 9.76
C LEU A 140 4.30 -8.53 8.53
N ASN A 141 4.17 -9.72 7.98
CA ASN A 141 5.00 -10.23 6.91
C ASN A 141 4.17 -10.41 5.64
N TYR A 142 4.82 -10.29 4.48
CA TYR A 142 4.24 -10.69 3.20
C TYR A 142 5.21 -11.54 2.38
N ARG A 143 4.66 -12.38 1.50
CA ARG A 143 5.40 -12.97 0.39
C ARG A 143 4.49 -13.19 -0.82
N LEU A 144 5.01 -12.90 -2.00
CA LEU A 144 4.41 -13.21 -3.28
C LEU A 144 5.05 -14.48 -3.82
N LYS A 145 4.25 -15.48 -4.21
CA LYS A 145 4.73 -16.74 -4.79
C LYS A 145 4.10 -16.99 -6.16
N ASP A 146 4.79 -17.68 -7.06
CA ASP A 146 4.14 -18.26 -8.25
C ASP A 146 3.48 -19.62 -7.93
N SER A 147 2.85 -20.23 -8.94
CA SER A 147 2.20 -21.55 -8.86
C SER A 147 3.13 -22.70 -8.43
N ALA A 148 4.45 -22.58 -8.67
CA ALA A 148 5.46 -23.54 -8.26
C ALA A 148 5.94 -23.33 -6.80
N GLY A 149 5.33 -22.36 -6.08
CA GLY A 149 5.71 -21.98 -4.72
C GLY A 149 6.96 -21.11 -4.67
N LYS A 150 7.48 -20.65 -5.82
CA LYS A 150 8.71 -19.88 -5.94
C LYS A 150 8.48 -18.47 -5.41
N ILE A 151 9.25 -18.03 -4.41
CA ILE A 151 9.11 -16.68 -3.84
C ILE A 151 9.62 -15.64 -4.84
N LEU A 152 8.76 -14.67 -5.17
CA LEU A 152 9.00 -13.62 -6.15
C LEU A 152 9.36 -12.29 -5.48
N ALA A 153 8.75 -12.01 -4.33
CA ALA A 153 9.04 -10.87 -3.46
C ALA A 153 8.61 -11.22 -2.03
N ALA A 154 9.28 -10.70 -1.02
CA ALA A 154 8.94 -10.91 0.39
C ALA A 154 9.40 -9.74 1.26
N GLY A 155 8.90 -9.67 2.50
CA GLY A 155 9.39 -8.70 3.46
C GLY A 155 8.38 -8.36 4.54
N ILE A 156 8.61 -7.21 5.17
CA ILE A 156 7.90 -6.75 6.36
C ILE A 156 7.04 -5.53 6.00
N ILE A 157 5.85 -5.46 6.58
CA ILE A 157 4.92 -4.33 6.53
C ILE A 157 4.73 -3.84 7.98
N ASN A 158 4.65 -2.52 8.16
CA ASN A 158 4.29 -1.91 9.45
C ASN A 158 2.86 -1.38 9.40
N ALA A 159 2.01 -1.80 10.33
CA ALA A 159 0.67 -1.29 10.52
C ALA A 159 0.67 -0.04 11.42
N GLN A 160 -0.07 0.99 11.03
CA GLN A 160 -0.20 2.24 11.77
C GLN A 160 -1.33 2.13 12.79
N SER A 161 -1.10 1.41 13.88
CA SER A 161 -2.07 1.30 14.99
C SER A 161 -1.88 2.44 15.99
N PRO A 162 -2.98 3.06 16.50
CA PRO A 162 -2.89 4.08 17.54
C PRO A 162 -2.52 3.53 18.92
N ASP A 163 -2.73 2.22 19.17
CA ASP A 163 -2.44 1.57 20.45
C ASP A 163 -2.27 0.05 20.27
N MET A 164 -1.70 -0.63 21.26
CA MET A 164 -1.58 -2.08 21.27
C MET A 164 -2.96 -2.75 21.29
N GLY A 165 -3.12 -3.82 20.49
CA GLY A 165 -4.40 -4.53 20.40
C GLY A 165 -5.51 -3.79 19.65
N GLN A 166 -5.20 -2.69 18.94
CA GLN A 166 -6.10 -2.07 17.97
C GLN A 166 -5.68 -2.43 16.53
N PHE A 167 -6.58 -2.21 15.57
CA PHE A 167 -6.28 -2.38 14.15
C PHE A 167 -5.60 -1.12 13.60
N GLY A 168 -4.39 -1.27 13.08
CA GLY A 168 -3.69 -0.26 12.30
C GLY A 168 -3.92 -0.42 10.80
N ASP A 169 -4.02 0.69 10.08
CA ASP A 169 -4.00 0.68 8.60
C ASP A 169 -2.56 0.44 8.10
N PHE A 170 -2.38 -0.35 7.04
CA PHE A 170 -1.09 -0.56 6.39
C PHE A 170 -1.16 -0.35 4.88
N SER A 171 -0.04 0.10 4.31
CA SER A 171 0.14 0.29 2.86
C SER A 171 1.62 0.08 2.50
N LEU A 172 1.91 -0.87 1.61
CA LEU A 172 3.26 -1.14 1.10
C LEU A 172 3.23 -1.22 -0.44
N GLY A 173 4.10 -0.45 -1.10
CA GLY A 173 4.35 -0.57 -2.54
C GLY A 173 5.37 -1.67 -2.83
N ILE A 174 5.06 -2.55 -3.79
CA ILE A 174 5.95 -3.59 -4.31
C ILE A 174 6.39 -3.16 -5.72
N SER A 175 7.68 -2.86 -5.89
CA SER A 175 8.24 -2.33 -7.14
C SER A 175 9.18 -3.30 -7.86
N ASP A 176 9.65 -4.33 -7.14
CA ASP A 176 10.61 -5.32 -7.59
C ASP A 176 10.12 -6.77 -7.43
N LEU A 177 10.76 -7.65 -8.19
CA LEU A 177 10.75 -9.09 -7.99
C LEU A 177 12.19 -9.61 -7.98
N TYR A 178 12.50 -10.60 -7.15
CA TYR A 178 13.81 -11.24 -7.10
C TYR A 178 14.11 -12.06 -8.36
N GLN A 179 13.06 -12.48 -9.06
CA GLN A 179 13.11 -13.36 -10.23
C GLN A 179 11.80 -13.31 -11.02
N LYS A 180 11.86 -13.71 -12.31
CA LYS A 180 10.65 -13.84 -13.12
C LYS A 180 9.77 -14.98 -12.58
N PRO A 181 8.44 -14.81 -12.58
CA PRO A 181 7.51 -15.86 -12.21
C PRO A 181 7.48 -16.95 -13.30
N THR A 182 7.13 -18.17 -12.90
CA THR A 182 7.02 -19.31 -13.82
C THR A 182 5.78 -19.20 -14.72
N ASP A 183 4.70 -18.61 -14.21
CA ASP A 183 3.51 -18.21 -14.96
C ASP A 183 2.83 -16.99 -14.31
N ASN A 184 1.73 -16.49 -14.89
CA ASN A 184 1.09 -15.27 -14.43
C ASN A 184 0.21 -15.46 -13.18
N ASN A 185 -0.08 -16.68 -12.73
CA ASN A 185 -0.86 -16.92 -11.51
C ASN A 185 0.07 -16.84 -10.31
N VAL A 186 -0.19 -15.89 -9.42
CA VAL A 186 0.59 -15.67 -8.22
C VAL A 186 -0.30 -15.69 -6.99
N ILE A 187 0.28 -16.04 -5.85
CA ILE A 187 -0.39 -16.05 -4.55
C ILE A 187 0.33 -15.05 -3.66
N LEU A 188 -0.38 -14.00 -3.26
CA LEU A 188 0.05 -13.10 -2.20
C LEU A 188 -0.38 -13.70 -0.86
N GLU A 189 0.59 -13.92 0.02
CA GLU A 189 0.35 -14.28 1.42
C GLU A 189 0.75 -13.10 2.30
N VAL A 190 -0.13 -12.73 3.24
CA VAL A 190 0.10 -11.70 4.26
C VAL A 190 -0.23 -12.32 5.62
N PHE A 191 0.71 -12.31 6.56
CA PHE A 191 0.67 -13.17 7.75
C PHE A 191 1.54 -12.63 8.90
N ASP A 192 1.42 -13.23 10.09
CA ASP A 192 2.29 -12.95 11.24
C ASP A 192 3.05 -14.23 11.67
N TYR A 193 4.14 -14.08 12.43
CA TYR A 193 4.89 -15.18 13.02
C TYR A 193 4.59 -15.27 14.53
N SER A 194 4.23 -16.47 14.98
CA SER A 194 4.05 -16.79 16.39
C SER A 194 5.33 -16.54 17.19
N ALA A 195 5.31 -15.56 18.10
CA ALA A 195 6.43 -15.27 19.02
C ALA A 195 6.80 -16.46 19.94
N LYS A 196 5.96 -17.51 20.00
CA LYS A 196 6.18 -18.71 20.80
C LYS A 196 7.09 -19.74 20.11
N ASP A 197 6.98 -19.88 18.80
CA ASP A 197 7.57 -21.01 18.04
C ASP A 197 7.91 -20.69 16.57
N GLY A 198 7.75 -19.46 16.10
CA GLY A 198 8.03 -19.04 14.73
C GLY A 198 7.06 -19.61 13.69
N SER A 199 5.96 -20.25 14.11
CA SER A 199 4.93 -20.75 13.17
C SER A 199 4.16 -19.61 12.51
N VAL A 200 3.73 -19.81 11.27
CA VAL A 200 2.89 -18.84 10.54
C VAL A 200 1.48 -18.83 11.14
N ILE A 201 1.02 -17.66 11.55
CA ILE A 201 -0.32 -17.40 12.11
C ILE A 201 -1.02 -16.26 11.35
N ASP A 202 -2.33 -16.12 11.55
CA ASP A 202 -3.18 -15.11 10.92
C ASP A 202 -3.04 -14.99 9.38
N LEU A 203 -2.65 -16.09 8.73
CA LEU A 203 -2.42 -16.16 7.28
C LEU A 203 -3.66 -15.76 6.48
N ASN A 204 -3.49 -14.73 5.66
CA ASN A 204 -4.40 -14.29 4.63
C ASN A 204 -3.78 -14.62 3.25
N THR A 205 -4.54 -15.27 2.37
CA THR A 205 -4.04 -15.84 1.11
C THR A 205 -4.89 -15.37 -0.06
N ILE A 206 -4.27 -14.70 -1.01
CA ILE A 206 -4.95 -13.97 -2.08
C ILE A 206 -4.38 -14.46 -3.42
N PRO A 207 -5.12 -15.29 -4.18
CA PRO A 207 -4.73 -15.59 -5.56
C PRO A 207 -4.93 -14.34 -6.42
N LEU A 208 -4.00 -14.12 -7.34
CA LEU A 208 -3.88 -12.93 -8.19
C LEU A 208 -3.33 -13.34 -9.56
N LYS A 209 -3.48 -12.44 -10.54
CA LYS A 209 -2.83 -12.56 -11.85
C LYS A 209 -1.83 -11.42 -12.03
N LEU A 210 -0.55 -11.77 -12.11
CA LEU A 210 0.53 -10.81 -12.32
C LEU A 210 0.81 -10.65 -13.81
N THR A 211 0.63 -9.41 -14.30
CA THR A 211 1.15 -8.96 -15.59
C THR A 211 2.46 -8.21 -15.36
N LEU A 212 3.51 -8.56 -16.11
CA LEU A 212 4.74 -7.77 -16.12
C LEU A 212 4.71 -6.78 -17.29
N PRO A 213 5.02 -5.49 -17.07
CA PRO A 213 5.26 -4.55 -18.16
C PRO A 213 6.62 -4.86 -18.81
N GLU A 214 7.12 -3.97 -19.67
CA GLU A 214 8.54 -4.01 -20.01
C GLU A 214 9.37 -3.89 -18.72
N THR A 215 10.28 -4.84 -18.51
CA THR A 215 11.11 -4.92 -17.31
C THR A 215 12.58 -4.67 -17.60
N THR A 216 13.32 -4.28 -16.56
CA THR A 216 14.79 -4.27 -16.54
C THR A 216 15.30 -4.98 -15.28
N THR A 217 16.58 -5.29 -15.23
CA THR A 217 17.22 -5.96 -14.08
C THR A 217 18.32 -5.08 -13.50
N LEU A 218 18.24 -4.83 -12.20
CA LEU A 218 19.22 -4.09 -11.41
C LEU A 218 19.99 -5.06 -10.50
N LYS A 219 21.22 -4.69 -10.16
CA LYS A 219 22.03 -5.33 -9.12
C LYS A 219 22.01 -4.45 -7.88
N ILE A 220 21.67 -5.02 -6.73
CA ILE A 220 21.72 -4.34 -5.43
C ILE A 220 22.85 -4.98 -4.63
N PHE A 221 23.75 -4.19 -4.06
CA PHE A 221 24.98 -4.70 -3.47
C PHE A 221 24.92 -4.67 -1.95
N PHE A 222 25.06 -5.85 -1.34
CA PHE A 222 25.03 -6.05 0.11
C PHE A 222 26.33 -6.73 0.57
N ASN A 223 26.72 -6.58 1.84
CA ASN A 223 27.77 -7.44 2.39
C ASN A 223 27.28 -8.90 2.44
N ASN A 224 28.17 -9.88 2.52
CA ASN A 224 27.78 -11.28 2.70
C ASN A 224 28.76 -12.06 3.60
N ASP A 225 28.24 -12.56 4.73
CA ASP A 225 29.00 -13.24 5.78
C ASP A 225 29.59 -14.59 5.35
N LYS A 226 29.06 -15.20 4.28
CA LYS A 226 29.49 -16.51 3.74
C LYS A 226 30.47 -16.38 2.57
N LEU A 227 30.43 -15.26 1.84
CA LEU A 227 31.27 -15.00 0.68
C LEU A 227 32.51 -14.15 0.98
N ASP A 228 32.56 -13.47 2.13
CA ASP A 228 33.76 -12.77 2.62
C ASP A 228 34.26 -13.32 3.98
N PRO A 229 34.90 -14.51 4.00
CA PRO A 229 35.42 -15.12 5.23
C PRO A 229 36.59 -14.34 5.86
N GLU A 230 37.14 -13.33 5.17
CA GLU A 230 38.21 -12.47 5.68
C GLU A 230 37.69 -11.26 6.47
N ILE A 231 36.37 -11.03 6.49
CA ILE A 231 35.70 -9.91 7.18
C ILE A 231 36.32 -8.55 6.79
N SER A 232 36.36 -8.27 5.49
CA SER A 232 36.96 -7.04 4.95
C SER A 232 36.15 -5.77 5.17
N CYS A 233 34.91 -5.91 5.67
CA CYS A 233 33.87 -4.88 5.83
C CYS A 233 33.37 -4.22 4.53
N ILE A 234 34.22 -4.06 3.52
CA ILE A 234 33.91 -3.30 2.28
C ILE A 234 33.60 -4.19 1.07
N LYS A 235 33.87 -5.50 1.10
CA LYS A 235 33.42 -6.41 0.03
C LYS A 235 31.90 -6.54 0.06
N VAL A 236 31.29 -6.27 -1.08
CA VAL A 236 29.84 -6.38 -1.32
C VAL A 236 29.56 -7.22 -2.56
N PHE A 237 28.44 -7.93 -2.54
CA PHE A 237 28.04 -8.91 -3.55
C PHE A 237 26.65 -8.56 -4.08
N PRO A 238 26.39 -8.72 -5.39
CA PRO A 238 25.12 -8.35 -5.99
C PRO A 238 24.04 -9.40 -5.74
N VAL A 239 22.84 -8.93 -5.40
CA VAL A 239 21.58 -9.64 -5.63
C VAL A 239 20.83 -8.99 -6.79
N THR A 240 19.99 -9.74 -7.50
CA THR A 240 19.22 -9.21 -8.64
C THR A 240 17.83 -8.75 -8.25
N ARG A 241 17.38 -7.67 -8.87
CA ARG A 241 16.01 -7.14 -8.78
C ARG A 241 15.46 -6.88 -10.18
N ILE A 242 14.24 -7.35 -10.44
CA ILE A 242 13.51 -7.12 -11.67
C ILE A 242 12.46 -6.06 -11.39
N ILE A 243 12.56 -4.92 -12.07
CA ILE A 243 11.61 -3.82 -11.95
C ILE A 243 10.96 -3.51 -13.29
N ALA A 244 9.84 -2.80 -13.28
CA ALA A 244 9.35 -2.11 -14.47
C ALA A 244 10.43 -1.14 -15.02
N LYS A 245 10.53 -1.00 -16.34
CA LYS A 245 11.45 -0.01 -16.94
C LYS A 245 11.12 1.40 -16.45
N THR A 246 12.15 2.13 -16.08
CA THR A 246 12.08 3.53 -15.63
C THR A 246 13.26 4.32 -16.19
N PRO A 247 13.14 5.62 -16.51
CA PRO A 247 14.29 6.46 -16.80
C PRO A 247 15.20 6.69 -15.58
N THR A 248 14.68 6.56 -14.36
CA THR A 248 15.40 6.87 -13.10
C THR A 248 16.06 5.64 -12.46
N VAL A 249 16.72 4.79 -13.27
CA VAL A 249 17.30 3.51 -12.80
C VAL A 249 18.26 3.63 -11.61
N GLY A 250 19.00 4.74 -11.50
CA GLY A 250 19.89 4.99 -10.35
C GLY A 250 19.14 5.26 -9.05
N GLN A 251 18.01 5.98 -9.12
CA GLN A 251 17.15 6.22 -7.96
C GLN A 251 16.46 4.93 -7.54
N ALA A 252 15.89 4.17 -8.49
CA ALA A 252 15.26 2.89 -8.21
C ALA A 252 16.26 1.89 -7.58
N ALA A 253 17.52 1.87 -8.04
CA ALA A 253 18.56 1.03 -7.42
C ALA A 253 18.84 1.41 -5.96
N LEU A 254 18.88 2.71 -5.63
CA LEU A 254 19.05 3.15 -4.24
C LEU A 254 17.81 2.86 -3.39
N GLU A 255 16.61 3.14 -3.88
CA GLU A 255 15.37 2.85 -3.15
C GLU A 255 15.25 1.36 -2.79
N LEU A 256 15.65 0.46 -3.70
CA LEU A 256 15.75 -0.98 -3.44
C LEU A 256 16.89 -1.38 -2.50
N LEU A 257 18.00 -0.63 -2.47
CA LEU A 257 19.03 -0.83 -1.44
C LEU A 257 18.49 -0.47 -0.05
N LEU A 258 17.65 0.57 0.05
CA LEU A 258 17.03 1.01 1.30
C LEU A 258 15.95 0.05 1.82
N THR A 259 15.33 -0.79 0.98
CA THR A 259 14.43 -1.87 1.46
C THR A 259 15.19 -3.05 2.07
N GLY A 260 16.49 -3.20 1.75
CA GLY A 260 17.35 -4.23 2.31
C GLY A 260 17.23 -5.61 1.65
N THR A 261 17.65 -6.63 2.40
CA THR A 261 17.70 -8.03 1.95
C THR A 261 16.37 -8.75 2.20
N SER A 262 15.99 -9.68 1.32
CA SER A 262 14.90 -10.63 1.61
C SER A 262 15.26 -11.58 2.76
N PRO A 263 14.28 -12.28 3.38
CA PRO A 263 14.56 -13.35 4.34
C PRO A 263 15.46 -14.46 3.76
N GLU A 264 15.24 -14.86 2.52
CA GLU A 264 16.02 -15.91 1.85
C GLU A 264 17.46 -15.45 1.55
N GLU A 265 17.64 -14.16 1.25
CA GLU A 265 18.96 -13.54 1.08
C GLU A 265 19.70 -13.45 2.41
N TYR A 266 18.99 -13.11 3.49
CA TYR A 266 19.53 -13.11 4.84
C TYR A 266 20.00 -14.52 5.26
N GLU A 267 19.19 -15.56 5.02
CA GLU A 267 19.59 -16.95 5.21
C GLU A 267 20.76 -17.36 4.29
N SER A 268 20.87 -16.76 3.11
CA SER A 268 22.02 -16.90 2.20
C SER A 268 23.25 -16.08 2.63
N GLY A 269 23.20 -15.41 3.79
CA GLY A 269 24.31 -14.68 4.39
C GLY A 269 24.42 -13.21 4.00
N TYR A 270 23.52 -12.67 3.17
CA TYR A 270 23.55 -11.26 2.80
C TYR A 270 23.11 -10.36 3.97
N ARG A 271 23.71 -9.16 4.05
CA ARG A 271 23.47 -8.18 5.12
C ARG A 271 23.40 -6.76 4.57
N THR A 272 22.34 -6.04 4.93
CA THR A 272 22.34 -4.57 4.89
C THR A 272 23.09 -4.01 6.11
N SER A 273 23.90 -2.97 5.91
CA SER A 273 24.53 -2.22 7.00
C SER A 273 23.83 -0.89 7.29
N LEU A 274 22.88 -0.51 6.43
CA LEU A 274 22.12 0.75 6.51
C LEU A 274 21.09 0.69 7.64
N ASN A 275 20.83 1.82 8.27
CA ASN A 275 19.78 1.93 9.28
C ASN A 275 18.38 1.78 8.66
N SER A 276 17.44 1.20 9.41
CA SER A 276 16.02 1.31 9.08
C SER A 276 15.57 2.78 9.13
N GLY A 277 14.68 3.18 8.22
CA GLY A 277 14.16 4.55 8.14
C GLY A 277 15.07 5.55 7.39
N VAL A 278 16.19 5.10 6.83
CA VAL A 278 16.96 5.90 5.85
C VAL A 278 16.09 6.20 4.64
N LYS A 279 16.16 7.44 4.14
CA LYS A 279 15.45 7.92 2.94
C LYS A 279 16.43 8.59 2.01
N LEU A 280 16.25 8.37 0.71
CA LEU A 280 16.89 9.14 -0.34
C LEU A 280 16.13 10.47 -0.49
N ASN A 281 16.80 11.59 -0.24
CA ASN A 281 16.27 12.93 -0.48
C ASN A 281 16.37 13.30 -1.96
N SER A 282 17.52 13.01 -2.60
CA SER A 282 17.71 13.24 -4.04
C SER A 282 18.87 12.43 -4.62
N LEU A 283 18.87 12.24 -5.94
CA LEU A 283 20.00 11.73 -6.71
C LEU A 283 20.24 12.64 -7.91
N LYS A 284 21.48 13.15 -8.07
CA LYS A 284 21.91 13.94 -9.23
C LYS A 284 23.10 13.26 -9.88
N ILE A 285 23.15 13.24 -11.21
CA ILE A 285 24.26 12.63 -11.96
C ILE A 285 24.77 13.65 -12.99
N GLU A 286 25.95 14.21 -12.74
CA GLU A 286 26.56 15.26 -13.55
C GLU A 286 28.03 14.91 -13.83
N ASN A 287 28.47 15.01 -15.09
CA ASN A 287 29.85 14.70 -15.52
C ASN A 287 30.36 13.30 -15.09
N GLY A 288 29.45 12.36 -14.84
CA GLY A 288 29.74 11.01 -14.36
C GLY A 288 29.97 10.89 -12.85
N ILE A 289 29.66 11.92 -12.07
CA ILE A 289 29.62 11.89 -10.61
C ILE A 289 28.14 11.79 -10.18
N ALA A 290 27.81 10.77 -9.39
CA ALA A 290 26.49 10.59 -8.81
C ALA A 290 26.47 11.11 -7.37
N THR A 291 25.80 12.23 -7.11
CA THR A 291 25.57 12.76 -5.77
C THR A 291 24.24 12.23 -5.24
N ALA A 292 24.32 11.33 -4.25
CA ALA A 292 23.18 10.71 -3.58
C ALA A 292 23.01 11.34 -2.18
N ASP A 293 21.93 12.08 -1.99
CA ASP A 293 21.60 12.77 -0.75
C ASP A 293 20.58 11.99 0.06
N PHE A 294 20.85 11.79 1.35
CA PHE A 294 20.02 11.03 2.27
C PHE A 294 19.65 11.86 3.51
N ASN A 295 18.68 11.40 4.28
CA ASN A 295 18.36 11.99 5.59
C ASN A 295 19.39 11.63 6.67
N GLU A 296 19.41 12.40 7.77
CA GLU A 296 20.26 12.19 8.95
C GLU A 296 20.26 10.76 9.55
N THR A 297 19.20 9.97 9.30
CA THR A 297 19.12 8.57 9.73
C THR A 297 20.26 7.72 9.17
N LEU A 298 20.88 8.10 8.04
CA LEU A 298 22.00 7.35 7.44
C LEU A 298 23.24 7.30 8.35
N GLN A 299 23.51 8.35 9.13
CA GLN A 299 24.65 8.42 10.07
C GLN A 299 24.25 8.22 11.54
N PHE A 300 22.96 8.15 11.84
CA PHE A 300 22.47 8.02 13.22
C PHE A 300 23.03 6.76 13.89
N GLN A 301 23.76 6.94 15.01
CA GLN A 301 24.43 5.85 15.72
C GLN A 301 25.34 4.96 14.84
N VAL A 302 25.87 5.52 13.74
CA VAL A 302 26.93 4.88 12.95
C VAL A 302 28.27 5.28 13.55
N GLY A 303 29.09 4.28 13.87
CA GLY A 303 30.46 4.46 14.36
C GLY A 303 31.31 3.25 14.02
N GLY A 304 32.63 3.48 13.96
CA GLY A 304 33.61 2.48 13.58
C GLY A 304 33.77 2.33 12.06
N SER A 305 35.00 2.50 11.60
CA SER A 305 35.42 2.43 10.19
C SER A 305 34.86 1.25 9.40
N CYS A 306 34.71 0.08 10.02
CA CYS A 306 34.10 -1.10 9.39
C CYS A 306 32.65 -0.84 8.94
N ARG A 307 31.79 -0.34 9.83
CA ARG A 307 30.37 -0.08 9.52
C ARG A 307 30.21 1.07 8.55
N VAL A 308 31.01 2.13 8.73
CA VAL A 308 31.09 3.29 7.84
C VAL A 308 31.48 2.87 6.41
N GLY A 309 32.52 2.05 6.29
CA GLY A 309 32.99 1.49 5.02
C GLY A 309 31.95 0.56 4.36
N ALA A 310 31.28 -0.28 5.15
CA ALA A 310 30.22 -1.17 4.69
C ALA A 310 29.04 -0.40 4.08
N ILE A 311 28.48 0.59 4.79
CA ILE A 311 27.40 1.46 4.28
C ILE A 311 27.85 2.15 2.97
N SER A 312 29.05 2.72 2.97
CA SER A 312 29.61 3.40 1.81
C SER A 312 29.77 2.47 0.61
N ALA A 313 30.26 1.24 0.80
CA ALA A 313 30.45 0.26 -0.27
C ALA A 313 29.12 -0.17 -0.89
N GLN A 314 28.09 -0.44 -0.09
CA GLN A 314 26.76 -0.84 -0.56
C GLN A 314 26.14 0.24 -1.48
N ILE A 315 26.19 1.52 -1.06
CA ILE A 315 25.69 2.65 -1.85
C ILE A 315 26.53 2.84 -3.12
N ARG A 316 27.86 2.84 -3.00
CA ARG A 316 28.79 3.15 -4.10
C ARG A 316 28.73 2.11 -5.22
N GLU A 317 28.78 0.82 -4.89
CA GLU A 317 28.75 -0.24 -5.91
C GLU A 317 27.36 -0.39 -6.55
N THR A 318 26.29 -0.13 -5.79
CA THR A 318 24.92 -0.08 -6.35
C THR A 318 24.77 1.04 -7.39
N LEU A 319 25.45 2.18 -7.25
CA LEU A 319 25.45 3.23 -8.29
C LEU A 319 26.47 2.98 -9.41
N LYS A 320 27.66 2.46 -9.09
CA LYS A 320 28.73 2.16 -10.08
C LYS A 320 28.39 1.00 -11.02
N GLN A 321 27.29 0.28 -10.80
CA GLN A 321 26.77 -0.66 -11.80
C GLN A 321 26.42 0.00 -13.14
N PHE A 322 26.11 1.31 -13.14
CA PHE A 322 25.73 2.06 -14.33
C PHE A 322 26.98 2.65 -15.00
N PRO A 323 27.29 2.33 -16.28
CA PRO A 323 28.53 2.78 -16.94
C PRO A 323 28.72 4.30 -17.06
N THR A 324 27.66 5.08 -16.87
CA THR A 324 27.69 6.55 -16.82
C THR A 324 28.19 7.08 -15.48
N VAL A 325 28.11 6.31 -14.40
CA VAL A 325 28.57 6.68 -13.05
C VAL A 325 30.00 6.18 -12.85
N LYS A 326 30.94 7.12 -12.77
CA LYS A 326 32.36 6.85 -12.52
C LYS A 326 32.73 7.03 -11.06
N ASP A 327 32.12 8.01 -10.39
CA ASP A 327 32.27 8.21 -8.95
C ASP A 327 30.96 8.60 -8.28
N VAL A 328 30.94 8.52 -6.96
CA VAL A 328 29.76 8.71 -6.12
C VAL A 328 30.12 9.63 -4.96
N VAL A 329 29.29 10.65 -4.74
CA VAL A 329 29.32 11.48 -3.53
C VAL A 329 28.09 11.09 -2.71
N ILE A 330 28.31 10.79 -1.42
CA ILE A 330 27.22 10.55 -0.47
C ILE A 330 27.09 11.82 0.35
N SER A 331 25.87 12.37 0.44
CA SER A 331 25.57 13.53 1.26
C SER A 331 24.40 13.25 2.21
N ILE A 332 24.34 14.04 3.28
CA ILE A 332 23.26 14.03 4.26
C ILE A 332 22.71 15.44 4.39
N ASP A 333 21.45 15.60 4.03
CA ASP A 333 20.70 16.87 4.03
C ASP A 333 21.51 18.01 3.36
N GLY A 334 22.11 17.70 2.21
CA GLY A 334 22.92 18.59 1.38
C GLY A 334 24.41 18.73 1.76
N ARG A 335 24.86 18.14 2.87
CA ARG A 335 26.26 18.21 3.34
C ARG A 335 27.05 16.96 2.95
N SER A 336 28.30 17.09 2.54
CA SER A 336 29.12 15.95 2.04
C SER A 336 30.50 15.79 2.69
N GLU A 337 31.06 16.84 3.31
CA GLU A 337 32.47 16.86 3.76
C GLU A 337 32.73 15.92 4.96
N ASP A 338 31.78 15.85 5.90
CA ASP A 338 31.88 15.04 7.13
C ASP A 338 30.93 13.84 7.17
N VAL A 339 30.38 13.44 6.02
CA VAL A 339 29.43 12.32 5.94
C VAL A 339 30.16 10.99 5.86
N LEU A 340 29.85 10.09 6.79
CA LEU A 340 30.42 8.73 6.85
C LEU A 340 31.96 8.75 6.84
N GLN A 341 32.57 9.59 7.70
CA GLN A 341 34.01 9.53 7.97
C GLN A 341 34.37 8.31 8.87
N PRO A 342 35.52 7.63 8.66
CA PRO A 342 35.89 6.40 9.37
C PRO A 342 36.22 6.52 10.87
#